data_AF-A0A921EKG2-F1
#
_entry.id   AF-A0A921EKG2-F1
#
_cell.length_a   1.000
_cell.length_b   1.000
_cell.length_c   1.000
_cell.angle_alpha   90.00
_cell.angle_beta   90.00
_cell.angle_gamma   90.00
#
_symmetry.space_group_name_H-M   'P 1'
#
loop_
_entity.id
_entity.type
_entity.pdbx_description
1 polymer ?
#
loop_
_entity_poly.entity_id
_entity_poly.type
_entity_poly.pdbx_seq_one_letter_code
_entity_poly.pdbx_strand_id
1 'polypeptide(L)'
;MLNRIRQLRKQKNLSQKEFAKDFNEYISKNKMDITPINFSVVSKWETKKSAPTKATYKALAKYFNVNEIYLRGAYSKDELLLRLQKYYSKYADDNFDITIDTLRNLVYFDIGEVVDEFVISKRLKPWNIKKEAPLLTKEEVADFNYWKKNFNVLFDHAATNWLITKPTLEATEKDIIGALVDALSGEGDNVVLTKRINFLNKHLYYKSRYPIKTFYDFNHPHPLDGKEYYLEDGKPYFIGDNNQRHYIEETE
;
A
#
# COMPACT_ATOMS: atom_id res chain seq x y z
N MET A 1 -5.78 7.89 16.64
CA MET A 1 -6.79 7.79 15.57
C MET A 1 -7.82 8.92 15.65
N LEU A 2 -7.90 9.74 14.59
CA LEU A 2 -8.78 10.90 14.48
C LEU A 2 -10.27 10.49 14.57
N ASN A 3 -11.11 11.30 15.22
CA ASN A 3 -12.57 11.10 15.23
C ASN A 3 -13.21 12.12 14.27
N ARG A 4 -13.79 11.65 13.16
CA ARG A 4 -14.32 12.53 12.10
C ARG A 4 -15.55 13.31 12.53
N ILE A 5 -16.41 12.74 13.39
CA ILE A 5 -17.55 13.46 13.98
C ILE A 5 -17.04 14.67 14.77
N ARG A 6 -16.02 14.47 15.63
CA ARG A 6 -15.40 15.56 16.39
C ARG A 6 -14.77 16.62 15.50
N GLN A 7 -14.08 16.20 14.44
CA GLN A 7 -13.44 17.10 13.48
C GLN A 7 -14.49 17.97 12.78
N LEU A 8 -15.52 17.36 12.19
CA LEU A 8 -16.56 18.06 11.43
C LEU A 8 -17.38 18.99 12.33
N ARG A 9 -17.70 18.57 13.55
CA ARG A 9 -18.34 19.43 14.55
C ARG A 9 -17.49 20.68 14.84
N LYS A 10 -16.19 20.49 15.09
CA LYS A 10 -15.28 21.62 15.35
C LYS A 10 -15.15 22.55 14.15
N GLN A 11 -15.16 22.03 12.92
CA GLN A 11 -15.15 22.85 11.70
C GLN A 11 -16.41 23.71 11.57
N LYS A 12 -17.55 23.25 12.09
CA LYS A 12 -18.77 24.06 12.22
C LYS A 12 -18.78 25.00 13.44
N ASN A 13 -17.69 25.05 14.23
CA ASN A 13 -17.58 25.83 15.47
C ASN A 13 -18.65 25.53 16.54
N LEU A 14 -19.15 24.29 16.59
CA LEU A 14 -20.18 23.90 17.55
C LEU A 14 -19.58 23.21 18.78
N SER A 15 -20.08 23.49 19.98
CA SER A 15 -19.89 22.65 21.16
C SER A 15 -20.64 21.32 21.03
N GLN A 16 -20.37 20.34 21.90
CA GLN A 16 -21.10 19.06 21.88
C GLN A 16 -22.61 19.24 22.14
N LYS A 17 -22.98 20.23 22.98
CA LYS A 17 -24.39 20.55 23.28
C LYS A 17 -25.07 21.19 22.07
N GLU A 18 -24.43 22.17 21.45
CA GLU A 18 -24.96 22.85 20.26
C GLU A 18 -25.10 21.89 19.10
N PHE A 19 -24.11 21.02 18.88
CA PHE A 19 -24.20 19.99 17.84
C PHE A 19 -25.35 19.01 18.08
N ALA A 20 -25.56 18.54 19.32
CA ALA A 20 -26.70 17.66 19.61
C ALA A 20 -28.03 18.35 19.30
N LYS A 21 -28.17 19.63 19.66
CA LYS A 21 -29.36 20.43 19.37
C LYS A 21 -29.56 20.61 17.86
N ASP A 22 -28.55 21.12 17.16
CA ASP A 22 -28.59 21.41 15.73
C ASP A 22 -28.84 20.14 14.88
N PHE A 23 -28.22 19.01 15.26
CA PHE A 23 -28.45 17.74 14.58
C PHE A 23 -29.86 17.18 14.81
N ASN A 24 -30.43 17.32 16.01
CA ASN A 24 -31.81 16.93 16.29
C ASN A 24 -32.82 17.79 15.52
N GLU A 25 -32.56 19.10 15.41
CA GLU A 25 -33.36 20.01 14.58
C GLU A 25 -33.31 19.58 13.10
N TYR A 26 -32.13 19.21 12.60
CA TYR A 26 -31.97 18.64 11.26
C TYR A 26 -32.77 17.34 11.08
N ILE A 27 -32.68 16.39 12.00
CA ILE A 27 -33.43 15.11 11.95
C ILE A 27 -34.93 15.38 11.90
N SER A 28 -35.42 16.26 12.78
CA SER A 28 -36.84 16.61 12.87
C SER A 28 -37.34 17.29 11.60
N LYS A 29 -36.62 18.29 11.10
CA LYS A 29 -36.96 19.02 9.87
C LYS A 29 -37.02 18.11 8.64
N ASN A 30 -36.12 17.13 8.57
CA ASN A 30 -36.04 16.17 7.46
C ASN A 30 -36.89 14.91 7.69
N LYS A 31 -37.69 14.86 8.76
CA LYS A 31 -38.57 13.72 9.12
C LYS A 31 -37.84 12.37 9.11
N MET A 32 -36.61 12.36 9.61
CA MET A 32 -35.79 11.14 9.68
C MET A 32 -36.21 10.29 10.88
N ASP A 33 -36.35 8.98 10.67
CA ASP A 33 -36.64 8.00 11.73
C ASP A 33 -35.37 7.67 12.52
N ILE A 34 -34.91 8.63 13.34
CA ILE A 34 -33.71 8.52 14.16
C ILE A 34 -34.00 9.12 15.53
N THR A 35 -33.66 8.37 16.57
CA THR A 35 -33.81 8.84 17.95
C THR A 35 -32.98 10.10 18.20
N PRO A 36 -33.57 11.18 18.75
CA PRO A 36 -32.83 12.37 19.14
C PRO A 36 -31.67 12.04 20.09
N ILE A 37 -30.55 12.71 19.90
CA ILE A 37 -29.35 12.51 20.70
C ILE A 37 -29.14 13.64 21.70
N ASN A 38 -28.33 13.40 22.72
CA ASN A 38 -27.92 14.43 23.66
C ASN A 38 -26.38 14.57 23.68
N PHE A 39 -25.88 15.56 24.42
CA PHE A 39 -24.44 15.83 24.49
C PHE A 39 -23.63 14.63 25.02
N SER A 40 -24.21 13.79 25.88
CA SER A 40 -23.54 12.59 26.43
C SER A 40 -23.32 11.54 25.34
N VAL A 41 -24.31 11.35 24.46
CA VAL A 41 -24.18 10.48 23.28
C VAL A 41 -23.07 10.99 22.35
N VAL A 42 -23.08 12.29 22.04
CA VAL A 42 -22.01 12.93 21.24
C VAL A 42 -20.64 12.69 21.87
N SER A 43 -20.50 12.93 23.18
CA SER A 43 -19.24 12.74 23.90
C SER A 43 -18.75 11.30 23.77
N LYS A 44 -19.62 10.31 23.99
CA LYS A 44 -19.28 8.89 23.84
C LYS A 44 -18.82 8.54 22.43
N TRP A 45 -19.48 9.08 21.39
CA TRP A 45 -19.05 8.91 20.00
C TRP A 45 -17.66 9.51 19.76
N GLU A 46 -17.41 10.72 20.24
CA GLU A 46 -16.14 11.43 20.06
C GLU A 46 -14.97 10.76 20.77
N THR A 47 -15.23 10.15 21.93
CA THR A 47 -14.25 9.37 22.70
C THR A 47 -14.22 7.89 22.31
N LYS A 48 -14.98 7.47 21.29
CA LYS A 48 -15.10 6.07 20.83
C LYS A 48 -15.57 5.07 21.90
N LYS A 49 -16.25 5.55 22.94
CA LYS A 49 -16.90 4.70 23.96
C LYS A 49 -18.18 4.06 23.42
N SER A 50 -18.76 4.62 22.36
CA SER A 50 -19.81 4.03 21.56
C SER A 50 -19.70 4.51 20.11
N ALA A 51 -20.48 3.92 19.21
CA ALA A 51 -20.59 4.33 17.82
C ALA A 51 -22.06 4.65 17.45
N PRO A 52 -22.31 5.56 16.51
CA PRO A 52 -23.62 5.72 15.89
C PRO A 52 -24.10 4.41 15.23
N THR A 53 -25.42 4.24 15.13
CA THR A 53 -26.01 3.16 14.32
C THR A 53 -25.82 3.43 12.82
N LYS A 54 -26.02 2.43 11.96
CA LYS A 54 -25.95 2.60 10.49
C LYS A 54 -26.88 3.71 9.99
N ALA A 55 -28.12 3.76 10.48
CA ALA A 55 -29.07 4.82 10.14
C ALA A 55 -28.58 6.20 10.61
N THR A 56 -28.01 6.27 11.83
CA THR A 56 -27.46 7.52 12.37
C THR A 56 -26.24 7.99 11.58
N TYR A 57 -25.34 7.10 11.18
CA TYR A 57 -24.21 7.43 10.32
C TYR A 57 -24.66 8.04 8.99
N LYS A 58 -25.69 7.49 8.35
CA LYS A 58 -26.27 8.05 7.12
C LYS A 58 -26.81 9.46 7.32
N ALA A 59 -27.53 9.72 8.40
CA ALA A 59 -28.04 11.06 8.68
C ALA A 59 -26.93 12.06 9.04
N LEU A 60 -25.94 11.64 9.83
CA LEU A 60 -24.76 12.45 10.12
C LEU A 60 -23.99 12.80 8.84
N ALA A 61 -23.80 11.84 7.95
CA ALA A 61 -23.14 12.04 6.66
C ALA A 61 -23.87 13.10 5.83
N LYS A 62 -25.20 13.02 5.73
CA LYS A 62 -26.03 14.04 5.07
C LYS A 62 -25.96 15.41 5.77
N TYR A 63 -26.03 15.44 7.10
CA TYR A 63 -25.96 16.67 7.89
C TYR A 63 -24.62 17.41 7.74
N PHE A 64 -23.52 16.65 7.66
CA PHE A 64 -22.18 17.21 7.44
C PHE A 64 -21.85 17.40 5.96
N ASN A 65 -22.70 16.94 5.05
CA ASN A 65 -22.45 16.91 3.60
C ASN A 65 -21.12 16.19 3.25
N VAL A 66 -20.95 14.99 3.82
CA VAL A 66 -19.76 14.13 3.64
C VAL A 66 -20.19 12.72 3.31
N ASN A 67 -19.24 11.90 2.89
CA ASN A 67 -19.48 10.49 2.68
C ASN A 67 -19.65 9.71 4.00
N GLU A 68 -20.55 8.72 4.03
CA GLU A 68 -20.72 7.81 5.17
C GLU A 68 -19.42 7.09 5.53
N ILE A 69 -18.68 6.56 4.54
CA ILE A 69 -17.43 5.83 4.80
C ILE A 69 -16.34 6.74 5.36
N TYR A 70 -16.23 7.97 4.84
CA TYR A 70 -15.34 8.99 5.38
C TYR A 70 -15.66 9.27 6.85
N LEU A 71 -16.93 9.47 7.18
CA LEU A 71 -17.37 9.75 8.55
C LEU A 71 -17.05 8.60 9.52
N ARG A 72 -17.09 7.36 9.05
CA ARG A 72 -16.72 6.16 9.81
C ARG A 72 -15.21 6.01 10.03
N GLY A 73 -14.40 6.90 9.45
CA GLY A 73 -12.95 6.93 9.61
C GLY A 73 -12.19 6.25 8.47
N ALA A 74 -12.85 5.95 7.34
CA ALA A 74 -12.15 5.52 6.13
C ALA A 74 -11.09 6.56 5.74
N TYR A 75 -10.02 6.04 5.12
CA TYR A 75 -8.90 6.85 4.63
C TYR A 75 -8.16 7.60 5.73
N SER A 76 -8.25 7.20 7.00
CA SER A 76 -7.36 7.75 8.02
C SER A 76 -5.93 7.25 7.80
N LYS A 77 -4.90 8.00 8.22
CA LYS A 77 -3.50 7.56 8.12
C LYS A 77 -3.28 6.15 8.70
N ASP A 78 -3.83 5.91 9.90
CA ASP A 78 -3.77 4.60 10.55
C ASP A 78 -4.44 3.51 9.69
N GLU A 79 -5.59 3.81 9.09
CA GLU A 79 -6.35 2.85 8.29
C GLU A 79 -5.68 2.54 6.94
N LEU A 80 -5.11 3.55 6.27
CA LEU A 80 -4.34 3.37 5.04
C LEU A 80 -3.06 2.56 5.30
N LEU A 81 -2.35 2.78 6.42
CA LEU A 81 -1.20 1.96 6.81
C LEU A 81 -1.60 0.52 7.12
N LEU A 82 -2.72 0.30 7.82
CA LEU A 82 -3.23 -1.04 8.09
C LEU A 82 -3.58 -1.78 6.80
N ARG A 83 -4.11 -1.07 5.79
CA ARG A 83 -4.35 -1.66 4.46
C ARG A 83 -3.05 -2.04 3.77
N LEU A 84 -2.08 -1.13 3.72
CA LEU A 84 -0.76 -1.42 3.14
C LEU A 84 -0.10 -2.63 3.81
N GLN A 85 -0.08 -2.65 5.15
CA GLN A 85 0.41 -3.77 5.95
C GLN A 85 -0.31 -5.08 5.61
N LYS A 86 -1.65 -5.05 5.49
CA LYS A 86 -2.45 -6.22 5.11
C LYS A 86 -2.12 -6.69 3.70
N TYR A 87 -1.94 -5.78 2.74
CA TYR A 87 -1.61 -6.12 1.37
C TYR A 87 -0.22 -6.77 1.28
N TYR A 88 0.78 -6.19 1.95
CA TYR A 88 2.11 -6.79 2.02
C TYR A 88 2.13 -8.12 2.78
N SER A 89 1.36 -8.24 3.86
CA SER A 89 1.26 -9.51 4.62
C SER A 89 0.72 -10.65 3.77
N LYS A 90 -0.16 -10.37 2.79
CA LYS A 90 -0.63 -11.38 1.83
C LYS A 90 0.43 -11.74 0.81
N TYR A 91 1.20 -10.76 0.35
CA TYR A 91 2.36 -10.99 -0.51
C TYR A 91 3.42 -11.88 0.19
N ALA A 92 3.56 -11.72 1.51
CA ALA A 92 4.52 -12.46 2.31
C ALA A 92 4.03 -13.79 2.91
N ASP A 93 2.83 -14.25 2.54
CA ASP A 93 2.30 -15.52 3.02
C ASP A 93 2.74 -16.69 2.12
N ASP A 94 3.56 -17.58 2.68
CA ASP A 94 4.12 -18.75 1.99
C ASP A 94 3.04 -19.77 1.55
N ASN A 95 1.81 -19.69 2.08
CA ASN A 95 0.70 -20.62 1.80
C ASN A 95 -0.35 -20.07 0.83
N PHE A 96 -0.03 -19.02 0.08
CA PHE A 96 -1.02 -18.33 -0.72
C PHE A 96 -1.44 -19.13 -1.98
N ASP A 97 -2.66 -19.68 -1.95
CA ASP A 97 -3.21 -20.53 -3.03
C ASP A 97 -3.80 -19.70 -4.20
N ILE A 98 -3.40 -20.04 -5.42
CA ILE A 98 -3.60 -19.22 -6.63
C ILE A 98 -4.87 -19.69 -7.38
N THR A 99 -6.04 -19.13 -7.05
CA THR A 99 -7.34 -19.42 -7.72
C THR A 99 -7.74 -18.32 -8.73
N ILE A 100 -8.85 -18.40 -9.48
CA ILE A 100 -9.29 -17.33 -10.44
C ILE A 100 -9.50 -15.95 -9.78
N ASP A 101 -9.65 -15.89 -8.44
CA ASP A 101 -9.57 -14.64 -7.67
C ASP A 101 -8.19 -13.94 -7.79
N THR A 102 -7.20 -14.61 -8.40
CA THR A 102 -5.81 -14.19 -8.64
C THR A 102 -5.63 -13.05 -9.63
N LEU A 103 -6.63 -12.69 -10.44
CA LEU A 103 -6.55 -11.41 -11.16
C LEU A 103 -6.56 -10.20 -10.19
N ARG A 104 -7.04 -10.37 -8.94
CA ARG A 104 -6.81 -9.42 -7.83
C ARG A 104 -5.42 -9.55 -7.19
N ASN A 105 -4.64 -10.57 -7.53
CA ASN A 105 -3.31 -10.82 -6.95
C ASN A 105 -2.22 -9.99 -7.60
N LEU A 106 -2.38 -9.55 -8.86
CA LEU A 106 -1.46 -8.56 -9.47
C LEU A 106 -1.28 -7.37 -8.53
N VAL A 107 -2.37 -6.87 -7.97
CA VAL A 107 -2.34 -5.78 -6.99
C VAL A 107 -1.48 -6.08 -5.76
N TYR A 108 -1.52 -7.30 -5.22
CA TYR A 108 -0.71 -7.65 -4.06
C TYR A 108 0.76 -7.86 -4.43
N PHE A 109 1.04 -8.42 -5.61
CA PHE A 109 2.39 -8.49 -6.16
C PHE A 109 2.96 -7.09 -6.40
N ASP A 110 2.22 -6.21 -7.07
CA ASP A 110 2.60 -4.82 -7.32
C ASP A 110 2.94 -4.09 -6.00
N ILE A 111 2.09 -4.24 -4.98
CA ILE A 111 2.34 -3.64 -3.66
C ILE A 111 3.55 -4.28 -2.97
N GLY A 112 3.70 -5.60 -3.02
CA GLY A 112 4.81 -6.32 -2.42
C GLY A 112 6.15 -5.85 -2.97
N GLU A 113 6.26 -5.79 -4.30
CA GLU A 113 7.45 -5.32 -4.98
C GLU A 113 7.76 -3.86 -4.68
N VAL A 114 6.75 -2.98 -4.74
CA VAL A 114 6.92 -1.55 -4.46
C VAL A 114 7.30 -1.30 -3.00
N VAL A 115 6.79 -2.07 -2.05
CA VAL A 115 7.24 -2.00 -0.65
C VAL A 115 8.68 -2.47 -0.51
N ASP A 116 9.06 -3.58 -1.14
CA ASP A 116 10.44 -4.08 -1.10
C ASP A 116 11.44 -3.07 -1.69
N GLU A 117 11.09 -2.45 -2.81
CA GLU A 117 11.87 -1.38 -3.41
C GLU A 117 11.93 -0.17 -2.48
N PHE A 118 10.81 0.27 -1.93
CA PHE A 118 10.76 1.38 -0.98
C PHE A 118 11.68 1.15 0.23
N VAL A 119 11.68 -0.04 0.84
CA VAL A 119 12.51 -0.30 2.01
C VAL A 119 14.00 -0.38 1.67
N ILE A 120 14.36 -0.76 0.43
CA ILE A 120 15.72 -0.60 -0.09
C ILE A 120 16.05 0.87 -0.32
N SER A 121 15.14 1.62 -0.97
CA SER A 121 15.31 3.04 -1.32
C SER A 121 15.55 3.89 -0.06
N LYS A 122 14.84 3.56 1.03
CA LYS A 122 14.99 4.16 2.37
C LYS A 122 16.11 3.55 3.22
N ARG A 123 16.90 2.62 2.67
CA ARG A 123 18.03 1.95 3.32
C ARG A 123 17.64 1.20 4.60
N LEU A 124 16.38 0.79 4.71
CA LEU A 124 15.90 -0.11 5.76
C LEU A 124 16.37 -1.54 5.49
N LYS A 125 16.59 -1.89 4.22
CA LYS A 125 17.23 -3.14 3.78
C LYS A 125 18.43 -2.84 2.86
N PRO A 126 19.45 -3.74 2.82
CA PRO A 126 20.58 -3.59 1.92
C PRO A 126 20.16 -3.67 0.45
N TRP A 127 20.77 -2.85 -0.41
CA TRP A 127 20.47 -2.83 -1.85
C TRP A 127 20.96 -4.09 -2.59
N ASN A 128 21.94 -4.80 -2.04
CA ASN A 128 22.56 -6.00 -2.64
C ASN A 128 22.00 -7.33 -2.09
N ILE A 129 20.83 -7.31 -1.45
CA ILE A 129 20.20 -8.54 -0.93
C ILE A 129 19.66 -9.42 -2.07
N LYS A 130 19.91 -10.73 -2.05
CA LYS A 130 19.26 -11.66 -2.99
C LYS A 130 17.77 -11.73 -2.63
N LYS A 131 16.88 -11.30 -3.53
CA LYS A 131 15.42 -11.29 -3.28
C LYS A 131 14.86 -12.67 -3.62
N GLU A 132 15.07 -13.62 -2.71
CA GLU A 132 14.53 -14.98 -2.79
C GLU A 132 13.17 -15.09 -2.09
N ALA A 133 12.85 -14.10 -1.24
CA ALA A 133 11.63 -13.97 -0.46
C ALA A 133 11.30 -12.47 -0.26
N PRO A 134 10.09 -12.13 0.21
CA PRO A 134 9.76 -10.78 0.69
C PRO A 134 10.82 -10.25 1.67
N LEU A 135 11.15 -8.95 1.63
CA LEU A 135 12.32 -8.44 2.35
C LEU A 135 12.07 -8.12 3.83
N LEU A 136 10.83 -7.83 4.21
CA LEU A 136 10.42 -7.63 5.60
C LEU A 136 10.22 -8.97 6.32
N THR A 137 10.72 -9.06 7.56
CA THR A 137 10.52 -10.25 8.40
C THR A 137 9.07 -10.35 8.90
N LYS A 138 8.67 -11.53 9.38
CA LYS A 138 7.32 -11.74 9.94
C LYS A 138 7.04 -10.80 11.12
N GLU A 139 8.06 -10.49 11.92
CA GLU A 139 7.97 -9.54 13.04
C GLU A 139 7.77 -8.10 12.56
N GLU A 140 8.53 -7.66 11.55
CA GLU A 140 8.39 -6.32 10.96
C GLU A 140 7.02 -6.15 10.28
N VAL A 141 6.54 -7.19 9.60
CA VAL A 141 5.21 -7.21 8.99
C VAL A 141 4.12 -7.10 10.05
N ALA A 142 4.26 -7.76 11.20
CA ALA A 142 3.27 -7.73 12.28
C ALA A 142 3.28 -6.42 13.12
N ASP A 143 4.42 -5.73 13.21
CA ASP A 143 4.56 -4.53 14.05
C ASP A 143 3.98 -3.27 13.39
N PHE A 144 2.76 -2.88 13.76
CA PHE A 144 2.14 -1.65 13.24
C PHE A 144 2.94 -0.36 13.55
N ASN A 145 3.79 -0.33 14.59
CA ASN A 145 4.64 0.82 14.86
C ASN A 145 5.79 0.92 13.86
N TYR A 146 6.33 -0.21 13.39
CA TYR A 146 7.28 -0.24 12.27
C TYR A 146 6.68 0.44 11.03
N TRP A 147 5.44 0.08 10.67
CA TRP A 147 4.73 0.69 9.53
C TRP A 147 4.54 2.20 9.71
N LYS A 148 4.07 2.63 10.89
CA LYS A 148 3.92 4.05 11.20
C LYS A 148 5.21 4.84 11.10
N LYS A 149 6.30 4.28 11.61
CA LYS A 149 7.60 4.95 11.64
C LYS A 149 8.17 5.11 10.23
N ASN A 150 8.10 4.05 9.43
CA ASN A 150 8.86 3.96 8.19
C ASN A 150 8.07 4.38 6.94
N PHE A 151 6.74 4.35 6.98
CA PHE A 151 5.88 4.61 5.81
C PHE A 151 5.06 5.91 5.95
N ASN A 152 5.37 6.77 6.92
CA ASN A 152 4.62 8.03 7.10
C ASN A 152 4.77 9.00 5.90
N VAL A 153 5.83 8.85 5.10
CA VAL A 153 6.06 9.62 3.87
C VAL A 153 4.96 9.43 2.82
N LEU A 154 4.23 8.31 2.88
CA LEU A 154 3.04 8.08 2.06
C LEU A 154 2.09 9.27 2.07
N PHE A 155 1.99 9.97 3.19
CA PHE A 155 1.00 11.04 3.40
C PHE A 155 1.44 12.42 2.94
N ASP A 156 2.66 12.54 2.43
CA ASP A 156 3.14 13.76 1.76
C ASP A 156 2.73 13.75 0.28
N HIS A 157 2.38 12.57 -0.26
CA HIS A 157 1.91 12.41 -1.63
C HIS A 157 0.47 12.91 -1.82
N ALA A 158 0.19 13.54 -2.97
CA ALA A 158 -1.09 14.18 -3.24
C ALA A 158 -2.27 13.20 -3.21
N ALA A 159 -2.12 12.02 -3.81
CA ALA A 159 -3.21 11.04 -3.94
C ALA A 159 -3.70 10.51 -2.57
N THR A 160 -2.78 10.09 -1.70
CA THR A 160 -3.09 9.63 -0.34
C THR A 160 -3.61 10.78 0.53
N ASN A 161 -3.08 11.99 0.36
CA ASN A 161 -3.55 13.16 1.07
C ASN A 161 -4.99 13.51 0.67
N TRP A 162 -5.35 13.38 -0.61
CA TRP A 162 -6.73 13.57 -1.07
C TRP A 162 -7.69 12.53 -0.45
N LEU A 163 -7.31 11.26 -0.36
CA LEU A 163 -8.09 10.25 0.36
C LEU A 163 -8.40 10.70 1.81
N ILE A 164 -7.41 11.28 2.50
CA ILE A 164 -7.55 11.73 3.90
C ILE A 164 -8.40 13.00 4.03
N THR A 165 -8.29 13.92 3.07
CA THR A 165 -8.73 15.31 3.21
C THR A 165 -9.99 15.65 2.44
N LYS A 166 -10.40 14.86 1.43
CA LYS A 166 -11.59 15.11 0.62
C LYS A 166 -12.79 14.33 1.18
N PRO A 167 -13.67 14.97 1.96
CA PRO A 167 -14.71 14.27 2.72
C PRO A 167 -15.84 13.69 1.86
N THR A 168 -15.95 14.12 0.60
CA THR A 168 -16.95 13.65 -0.37
C THR A 168 -16.41 12.58 -1.32
N LEU A 169 -15.12 12.24 -1.23
CA LEU A 169 -14.49 11.28 -2.12
C LEU A 169 -14.98 9.86 -1.79
N GLU A 170 -15.46 9.16 -2.83
CA GLU A 170 -15.74 7.73 -2.81
C GLU A 170 -14.66 7.01 -3.60
N ALA A 171 -13.58 6.62 -2.91
CA ALA A 171 -12.51 5.84 -3.52
C ALA A 171 -12.83 4.35 -3.44
N THR A 172 -12.72 3.67 -4.59
CA THR A 172 -12.76 2.21 -4.68
C THR A 172 -11.49 1.60 -4.06
N GLU A 173 -11.48 0.29 -3.83
CA GLU A 173 -10.25 -0.40 -3.39
C GLU A 173 -9.09 -0.15 -4.38
N LYS A 174 -9.37 -0.14 -5.69
CA LYS A 174 -8.37 0.12 -6.73
C LYS A 174 -7.77 1.51 -6.61
N ASP A 175 -8.58 2.53 -6.33
CA ASP A 175 -8.10 3.91 -6.16
C ASP A 175 -7.20 4.03 -4.92
N ILE A 176 -7.53 3.33 -3.84
CA ILE A 176 -6.73 3.31 -2.61
C ILE A 176 -5.38 2.65 -2.87
N ILE A 177 -5.39 1.49 -3.53
CA ILE A 177 -4.19 0.75 -3.92
C ILE A 177 -3.30 1.60 -4.83
N GLY A 178 -3.88 2.19 -5.89
CA GLY A 178 -3.13 3.07 -6.80
C GLY A 178 -2.48 4.23 -6.07
N ALA A 179 -3.22 4.90 -5.19
CA ALA A 179 -2.67 6.00 -4.38
C ALA A 179 -1.51 5.57 -3.47
N LEU A 180 -1.57 4.37 -2.89
CA LEU A 180 -0.50 3.83 -2.05
C LEU A 180 0.73 3.45 -2.88
N VAL A 181 0.53 2.77 -4.01
CA VAL A 181 1.61 2.39 -4.94
C VAL A 181 2.31 3.64 -5.47
N ASP A 182 1.56 4.60 -6.01
CA ASP A 182 2.12 5.85 -6.56
C ASP A 182 2.96 6.59 -5.50
N ALA A 183 2.47 6.65 -4.26
CA ALA A 183 3.16 7.32 -3.17
C ALA A 183 4.48 6.63 -2.78
N LEU A 184 4.56 5.30 -2.84
CA LEU A 184 5.80 4.57 -2.54
C LEU A 184 6.78 4.61 -3.73
N SER A 185 6.28 4.45 -4.96
CA SER A 185 7.08 4.49 -6.17
C SER A 185 7.71 5.88 -6.37
N GLY A 186 7.00 6.96 -6.02
CA GLY A 186 7.55 8.32 -6.05
C GLY A 186 8.76 8.52 -5.12
N GLU A 187 8.90 7.70 -4.07
CA GLU A 187 10.06 7.70 -3.17
C GLU A 187 11.21 6.80 -3.67
N GLY A 188 10.94 5.98 -4.69
CA GLY A 188 11.87 5.01 -5.27
C GLY A 188 12.96 5.65 -6.14
N ASP A 189 12.70 6.81 -6.74
CA ASP A 189 13.57 7.40 -7.76
C ASP A 189 14.85 8.03 -7.15
N ASN A 190 15.76 7.17 -6.69
CA ASN A 190 16.98 7.57 -6.01
C ASN A 190 18.17 6.64 -6.29
N VAL A 191 19.37 7.12 -5.95
CA VAL A 191 20.64 6.43 -6.26
C VAL A 191 20.74 5.03 -5.65
N VAL A 192 19.99 4.72 -4.59
CA VAL A 192 19.99 3.41 -3.95
C VAL A 192 19.21 2.40 -4.80
N LEU A 193 18.06 2.80 -5.37
CA LEU A 193 17.36 1.94 -6.34
C LEU A 193 18.15 1.77 -7.63
N THR A 194 18.87 2.79 -8.11
CA THR A 194 19.78 2.61 -9.26
C THR A 194 20.84 1.55 -8.96
N LYS A 195 21.42 1.56 -7.75
CA LYS A 195 22.36 0.51 -7.31
C LYS A 195 21.70 -0.86 -7.24
N ARG A 196 20.45 -0.92 -6.78
CA ARG A 196 19.64 -2.15 -6.75
C ARG A 196 19.43 -2.73 -8.14
N ILE A 197 19.00 -1.91 -9.09
CA ILE A 197 18.76 -2.32 -10.49
C ILE A 197 20.06 -2.84 -11.11
N ASN A 198 21.17 -2.11 -10.93
CA ASN A 198 22.47 -2.55 -11.44
C ASN A 198 22.93 -3.87 -10.79
N PHE A 199 22.67 -4.06 -9.50
CA PHE A 199 22.94 -5.33 -8.82
C PHE A 199 22.13 -6.47 -9.43
N LEU A 200 20.84 -6.28 -9.68
CA LEU A 200 19.97 -7.30 -10.27
C LEU A 200 20.36 -7.63 -11.71
N ASN A 201 20.64 -6.61 -12.53
CA ASN A 201 21.08 -6.81 -13.91
C ASN A 201 22.39 -7.60 -14.00
N LYS A 202 23.29 -7.45 -13.02
CA LYS A 202 24.52 -8.25 -12.92
C LYS A 202 24.25 -9.73 -12.64
N HIS A 203 23.03 -10.15 -12.41
CA HIS A 203 22.68 -11.53 -12.11
C HIS A 203 21.51 -12.03 -12.96
N LEU A 204 21.06 -11.27 -13.97
CA LEU A 204 19.90 -11.61 -14.79
C LEU A 204 20.31 -12.51 -15.96
N TYR A 205 19.65 -13.66 -16.13
CA TYR A 205 19.89 -14.63 -17.21
C TYR A 205 18.58 -15.14 -17.81
N TYR A 206 18.66 -15.74 -19.00
CA TYR A 206 17.56 -16.37 -19.73
C TYR A 206 17.62 -17.90 -19.68
N LYS A 207 16.45 -18.56 -19.56
CA LYS A 207 16.37 -20.04 -19.65
C LYS A 207 16.30 -20.50 -21.12
N SER A 208 17.25 -21.31 -21.55
CA SER A 208 17.33 -21.78 -22.95
C SER A 208 16.29 -22.85 -23.34
N ARG A 209 15.80 -23.66 -22.37
CA ARG A 209 14.91 -24.81 -22.61
C ARG A 209 13.40 -24.50 -22.50
N TYR A 210 13.04 -23.26 -22.22
CA TYR A 210 11.65 -22.82 -22.02
C TYR A 210 11.38 -21.59 -22.89
N PRO A 211 10.11 -21.20 -23.15
CA PRO A 211 9.82 -19.88 -23.71
C PRO A 211 10.60 -18.80 -22.92
N ILE A 212 11.19 -17.84 -23.64
CA ILE A 212 12.14 -16.83 -23.12
C ILE A 212 11.65 -16.31 -21.77
N LYS A 213 12.28 -16.79 -20.69
CA LYS A 213 11.97 -16.43 -19.31
C LYS A 213 13.25 -16.06 -18.61
N THR A 214 13.27 -14.87 -18.01
CA THR A 214 14.38 -14.37 -17.22
C THR A 214 14.38 -14.98 -15.81
N PHE A 215 15.55 -15.05 -15.20
CA PHE A 215 15.75 -15.45 -13.80
C PHE A 215 17.05 -14.84 -13.25
N TYR A 216 17.23 -14.89 -11.93
CA TYR A 216 18.46 -14.43 -11.30
C TYR A 216 19.38 -15.60 -10.95
N ASP A 217 20.64 -15.54 -11.40
CA ASP A 217 21.74 -16.41 -10.97
C ASP A 217 22.80 -15.58 -10.25
N PHE A 218 22.88 -15.76 -8.93
CA PHE A 218 23.80 -15.02 -8.08
C PHE A 218 25.20 -15.65 -7.96
N ASN A 219 25.45 -16.77 -8.62
CA ASN A 219 26.76 -17.42 -8.68
C ASN A 219 27.56 -16.99 -9.91
N HIS A 220 26.88 -16.55 -10.97
CA HIS A 220 27.51 -16.14 -12.23
C HIS A 220 27.21 -14.66 -12.52
N PRO A 221 28.18 -13.74 -12.42
CA PRO A 221 27.93 -12.34 -12.74
C PRO A 221 27.79 -12.10 -14.26
N HIS A 222 26.73 -11.41 -14.64
CA HIS A 222 26.46 -10.96 -16.00
C HIS A 222 27.41 -9.80 -16.39
N PRO A 223 28.05 -9.84 -17.58
CA PRO A 223 29.04 -8.83 -18.00
C PRO A 223 28.48 -7.41 -18.22
N LEU A 224 27.17 -7.28 -18.42
CA LEU A 224 26.45 -6.03 -18.71
C LEU A 224 26.87 -5.35 -20.03
N ASP A 225 27.28 -6.14 -21.04
CA ASP A 225 27.70 -5.65 -22.36
C ASP A 225 26.53 -5.44 -23.34
N GLY A 226 25.28 -5.54 -22.87
CA GLY A 226 24.07 -5.39 -23.66
C GLY A 226 23.62 -6.66 -24.40
N LYS A 227 24.35 -7.77 -24.30
CA LYS A 227 23.93 -9.05 -24.85
C LYS A 227 23.01 -9.79 -23.89
N GLU A 228 22.22 -10.71 -24.44
CA GLU A 228 21.43 -11.66 -23.67
C GLU A 228 22.25 -12.89 -23.31
N TYR A 229 22.30 -13.22 -22.03
CA TYR A 229 22.99 -14.40 -21.53
C TYR A 229 22.02 -15.45 -21.04
N TYR A 230 22.36 -16.70 -21.32
CA TYR A 230 21.57 -17.89 -21.08
C TYR A 230 22.36 -18.86 -20.21
N LEU A 231 21.68 -19.79 -19.56
CA LEU A 231 22.32 -20.88 -18.81
C LEU A 231 21.91 -22.23 -19.39
N GLU A 232 22.90 -23.06 -19.69
CA GLU A 232 22.73 -24.45 -20.12
C GLU A 232 23.65 -25.34 -19.30
N ASP A 233 23.07 -26.33 -18.62
CA ASP A 233 23.79 -27.28 -17.76
C ASP A 233 24.78 -26.61 -16.79
N GLY A 234 24.36 -25.46 -16.23
CA GLY A 234 25.14 -24.67 -15.28
C GLY A 234 26.15 -23.71 -15.89
N LYS A 235 26.31 -23.67 -17.22
CA LYS A 235 27.29 -22.83 -17.90
C LYS A 235 26.63 -21.61 -18.56
N PRO A 236 27.05 -20.38 -18.22
CA PRO A 236 26.53 -19.18 -18.87
C PRO A 236 27.06 -19.06 -20.30
N TYR A 237 26.22 -18.63 -21.23
CA TYR A 237 26.60 -18.39 -22.63
C TYR A 237 25.77 -17.29 -23.27
N PHE A 238 26.25 -16.69 -24.37
CA PHE A 238 25.46 -15.79 -25.22
C PHE A 238 25.39 -16.33 -26.66
N ILE A 239 24.43 -15.83 -27.44
CA ILE A 239 24.28 -16.17 -28.87
C ILE A 239 24.92 -15.04 -29.69
N GLY A 240 25.91 -15.38 -30.52
CA GLY A 240 26.56 -14.45 -31.44
C GLY A 240 25.79 -14.29 -32.77
N ASP A 241 26.23 -13.38 -33.62
CA ASP A 241 25.54 -12.97 -34.87
C ASP A 241 25.25 -14.14 -35.84
N ASN A 242 26.05 -15.20 -35.80
CA ASN A 242 25.88 -16.40 -36.63
C ASN A 242 25.04 -17.50 -35.96
N ASN A 243 24.25 -17.15 -34.93
CA ASN A 243 23.49 -18.08 -34.10
C ASN A 243 24.37 -19.14 -33.38
N GLN A 244 25.66 -18.83 -33.20
CA GLN A 244 26.63 -19.69 -32.52
C GLN A 244 26.63 -19.38 -31.01
N ARG A 245 26.78 -20.42 -30.19
CA ARG A 245 26.84 -20.29 -28.73
C ARG A 245 28.27 -19.99 -28.29
N HIS A 246 28.42 -18.97 -27.47
CA HIS A 246 29.68 -18.58 -26.84
C HIS A 246 29.56 -18.76 -25.32
N TYR A 247 30.15 -19.83 -24.80
CA TYR A 247 30.18 -20.08 -23.36
C TYR A 247 31.20 -19.14 -22.69
N ILE A 248 30.84 -18.60 -21.54
CA ILE A 248 31.78 -17.84 -20.70
C ILE A 248 32.55 -18.87 -19.88
N GLU A 249 33.89 -18.84 -19.95
CA GLU A 249 34.73 -19.62 -19.05
C GLU A 249 34.68 -18.99 -17.65
N GLU A 250 34.55 -19.82 -16.61
CA GLU A 250 34.65 -19.36 -15.21
C GLU A 250 36.01 -18.67 -15.05
N THR A 251 35.98 -17.36 -14.80
CA THR A 251 37.18 -16.63 -14.41
C THR A 251 37.39 -16.90 -12.93
N GLU A 252 38.47 -17.62 -12.60
CA GLU A 252 38.92 -17.93 -11.23
C GLU A 252 39.05 -16.68 -10.34
#